data_AF-A0A8D8IG16-F1
#
_entry.id   AF-A0A8D8IG16-F1
#
_cell.length_a   1.000
_cell.length_b   1.000
_cell.length_c   1.000
_cell.angle_alpha   90.00
_cell.angle_beta   90.00
_cell.angle_gamma   90.00
#
_symmetry.space_group_name_H-M   'P 1'
#
loop_
_entity.id
_entity.type
_entity.pdbx_description
1 polymer ?
#
loop_
_entity_poly.entity_id
_entity_poly.type
_entity_poly.pdbx_seq_one_letter_code
_entity_poly.pdbx_strand_id
1 'polypeptide(L)'
;LNEYTERKKMPSDVMCMALGSVPAGEQRAWFLAVGLADNTVRIISLDPADCLSPRSMQALPSAAESLCIVEMGTGESNEEGTVSTAGCFYLNIGLTNGVLLRTVLDPVSGDLADTRTRYLGSRPVKLFRIKMQGSEAVLAMSSRTW
;
A
#
# COMPACT_ATOMS: atom_id res chain seq x y z
N LEU A 1 -5.68 6.44 26.49
CA LEU A 1 -5.23 5.93 25.17
C LEU A 1 -3.91 5.23 25.41
N ASN A 2 -3.78 3.94 25.11
CA ASN A 2 -2.51 3.22 25.30
C ASN A 2 -1.63 3.43 24.06
N GLU A 3 -0.60 4.27 24.17
CA GLU A 3 0.41 4.46 23.13
C GLU A 3 1.39 3.29 23.15
N TYR A 4 1.83 2.83 21.97
CA TYR A 4 2.89 1.83 21.88
C TYR A 4 4.22 2.46 22.33
N THR A 5 4.90 1.82 23.27
CA THR A 5 6.03 2.44 23.98
C THR A 5 7.32 2.47 23.17
N GLU A 6 7.47 1.60 22.18
CA GLU A 6 8.67 1.53 21.36
C GLU A 6 8.58 2.42 20.11
N ARG A 7 9.71 3.03 19.74
CA ARG A 7 9.83 3.90 18.57
C ARG A 7 10.93 3.38 17.65
N LYS A 8 10.54 2.98 16.44
CA LYS A 8 11.49 2.51 15.43
C LYS A 8 12.10 3.67 14.66
N LYS A 9 13.42 3.81 14.76
CA LYS A 9 14.18 4.76 13.94
C LYS A 9 14.33 4.21 12.52
N MET A 10 14.02 5.04 11.52
CA MET A 10 14.27 4.72 10.12
C MET A 10 15.70 5.10 9.71
N PRO A 11 16.31 4.39 8.75
CA PRO A 11 17.67 4.68 8.30
C PRO A 11 17.79 5.96 7.47
N SER A 12 16.67 6.47 6.96
CA SER A 12 16.57 7.72 6.21
C SER A 12 15.25 8.42 6.57
N ASP A 13 15.08 9.65 6.12
CA ASP A 13 13.88 10.45 6.39
C ASP A 13 12.64 9.81 5.78
N VAL A 14 11.54 9.83 6.53
CA VAL A 14 10.24 9.30 6.09
C VAL A 14 9.55 10.35 5.24
N MET A 15 9.30 10.01 3.98
CA MET A 15 8.68 10.90 2.99
C MET A 15 7.16 10.70 2.92
N CYS A 16 6.71 9.45 2.99
CA CYS A 16 5.30 9.09 2.93
C CYS A 16 5.02 7.76 3.64
N MET A 17 3.78 7.56 4.06
CA MET A 17 3.32 6.35 4.76
C MET A 17 1.94 5.93 4.28
N ALA A 18 1.62 4.64 4.37
CA ALA A 18 0.28 4.13 4.13
C ALA A 18 -0.09 2.98 5.07
N LEU A 19 -1.33 3.03 5.56
CA LEU A 19 -1.98 1.94 6.29
C LEU A 19 -3.12 1.38 5.45
N GLY A 20 -3.24 0.05 5.41
CA GLY A 20 -4.38 -0.65 4.78
C GLY A 20 -5.71 -0.35 5.48
N SER A 21 -6.82 -0.70 4.83
CA SER A 21 -8.10 -0.83 5.54
C SER A 21 -8.01 -2.04 6.48
N VAL A 22 -8.81 -2.03 7.56
CA VAL A 22 -8.92 -3.19 8.44
C VAL A 22 -9.80 -4.24 7.75
N PRO A 23 -9.30 -5.46 7.48
CA PRO A 23 -10.10 -6.52 6.88
C PRO A 23 -11.33 -6.86 7.73
N ALA A 24 -12.39 -7.36 7.10
CA ALA A 24 -13.59 -7.77 7.80
C ALA A 24 -13.28 -8.89 8.81
N GLY A 25 -13.71 -8.72 10.06
CA GLY A 25 -13.43 -9.67 11.14
C GLY A 25 -12.13 -9.41 11.90
N GLU A 26 -11.30 -8.47 11.43
CA GLU A 26 -10.08 -8.06 12.12
C GLU A 26 -10.24 -6.75 12.88
N GLN A 27 -9.27 -6.46 13.74
CA GLN A 27 -9.26 -5.23 14.55
C GLN A 27 -8.20 -4.22 14.09
N ARG A 28 -7.31 -4.59 13.17
CA ARG A 28 -6.18 -3.76 12.72
C ARG A 28 -5.73 -4.13 11.32
N ALA A 29 -5.07 -3.20 10.64
CA ALA A 29 -4.25 -3.54 9.48
C ALA A 29 -2.94 -4.18 9.97
N TRP A 30 -2.42 -5.16 9.23
CA TRP A 30 -1.24 -5.92 9.64
C TRP A 30 0.07 -5.30 9.19
N PHE A 31 0.01 -4.39 8.22
CA PHE A 31 1.19 -3.81 7.60
C PHE A 31 1.11 -2.29 7.48
N LEU A 32 2.25 -1.67 7.72
CA LEU A 32 2.55 -0.27 7.43
C LEU A 32 3.56 -0.23 6.28
N ALA A 33 3.23 0.49 5.22
CA ALA A 33 4.19 0.83 4.18
C ALA A 33 4.83 2.19 4.47
N VAL A 34 6.16 2.27 4.36
CA VAL A 34 6.93 3.48 4.63
C VAL A 34 7.87 3.77 3.45
N GLY A 35 7.71 4.93 2.84
CA GLY A 35 8.58 5.44 1.78
C GLY A 35 9.66 6.34 2.37
N LEU A 36 10.92 6.07 2.02
CA LEU A 36 12.08 6.74 2.57
C LEU A 36 12.82 7.57 1.52
N ALA A 37 13.59 8.57 1.98
CA ALA A 37 14.41 9.42 1.12
C ALA A 37 15.60 8.70 0.47
N ASP A 38 15.90 7.45 0.87
CA ASP A 38 16.91 6.58 0.24
C ASP A 38 16.39 5.85 -1.02
N ASN A 39 15.23 6.27 -1.55
CA ASN A 39 14.53 5.62 -2.66
C ASN A 39 14.15 4.16 -2.36
N THR A 40 13.79 3.85 -1.12
CA THR A 40 13.21 2.55 -0.76
C THR A 40 11.79 2.68 -0.21
N VAL A 41 10.98 1.65 -0.42
CA VAL A 41 9.77 1.40 0.35
C VAL A 41 10.00 0.19 1.25
N ARG A 42 9.47 0.25 2.47
CA ARG A 42 9.59 -0.82 3.45
C ARG A 42 8.22 -1.21 3.99
N ILE A 43 7.99 -2.50 4.10
CA ILE A 43 6.83 -3.06 4.80
C ILE A 43 7.23 -3.38 6.23
N ILE A 44 6.42 -2.91 7.17
CA ILE A 44 6.62 -3.06 8.60
C ILE A 44 5.38 -3.76 9.18
N SER A 45 5.57 -4.76 10.03
CA SER A 45 4.46 -5.45 10.69
C SER A 45 3.84 -4.61 11.80
N LEU A 46 2.54 -4.74 11.98
CA LEU A 46 1.73 -4.17 13.06
C LEU A 46 1.05 -5.27 13.90
N ASP A 47 1.46 -6.52 13.71
CA ASP A 47 1.06 -7.65 14.54
C ASP A 47 1.53 -7.40 15.99
N PRO A 48 0.68 -7.59 17.01
CA PRO A 48 1.11 -7.54 18.41
C PRO A 48 2.33 -8.38 18.76
N ALA A 49 2.52 -9.54 18.11
CA ALA A 49 3.58 -10.48 18.42
C ALA A 49 4.96 -9.97 17.99
N ASP A 50 5.03 -9.20 16.91
CA ASP A 50 6.27 -8.64 16.37
C ASP A 50 6.07 -7.25 15.75
N CYS A 51 5.41 -6.38 16.51
CA CYS A 51 5.08 -5.03 16.09
C CYS A 51 6.34 -4.24 15.73
N LEU A 52 6.26 -3.45 14.67
CA LEU A 52 7.37 -2.68 14.08
C LEU A 52 8.51 -3.54 13.53
N SER A 53 8.38 -4.87 13.40
CA SER A 53 9.37 -5.72 12.71
C SER A 53 9.42 -5.39 11.21
N PRO A 54 10.61 -5.33 10.59
CA PRO A 54 10.73 -5.16 9.15
C PRO A 54 10.34 -6.47 8.44
N ARG A 55 9.47 -6.41 7.44
CA ARG A 55 9.06 -7.57 6.63
C ARG A 55 9.79 -7.63 5.30
N SER A 56 9.58 -6.63 4.47
CA SER A 56 10.15 -6.56 3.12
C SER A 56 10.64 -5.16 2.80
N MET A 57 11.53 -5.07 1.82
CA MET A 57 12.09 -3.81 1.31
C MET A 57 12.20 -3.90 -0.21
N GLN A 58 11.81 -2.82 -0.88
CA GLN A 58 11.90 -2.70 -2.32
C GLN A 58 12.56 -1.38 -2.69
N ALA A 59 13.58 -1.44 -3.54
CA ALA A 59 14.21 -0.28 -4.15
C ALA A 59 13.30 0.33 -5.22
N LEU A 60 13.28 1.65 -5.28
CA LEU A 60 12.47 2.46 -6.20
C LEU A 60 13.36 3.19 -7.20
N PRO A 61 12.90 3.41 -8.44
CA PRO A 61 13.66 4.14 -9.44
C PRO A 61 13.70 5.66 -9.17
N SER A 62 12.84 6.16 -8.28
CA SER A 62 12.78 7.56 -7.85
C SER A 62 12.14 7.63 -6.46
N ALA A 63 12.22 8.79 -5.80
CA ALA A 63 11.66 8.97 -4.47
C ALA A 63 10.13 8.77 -4.48
N ALA A 64 9.61 8.13 -3.43
CA ALA A 64 8.17 7.96 -3.25
C ALA A 64 7.54 9.27 -2.76
N GLU A 65 6.56 9.78 -3.52
CA GLU A 65 5.71 10.91 -3.17
C GLU A 65 4.53 10.47 -2.29
N SER A 66 3.89 9.35 -2.64
CA SER A 66 2.73 8.85 -1.89
C SER A 66 2.62 7.33 -1.96
N LEU A 67 1.95 6.76 -0.97
CA LEU A 67 1.68 5.33 -0.87
C LEU A 67 0.19 5.10 -0.65
N CYS A 68 -0.35 4.00 -1.16
CA CYS A 68 -1.71 3.56 -0.85
C CYS A 68 -1.80 2.04 -0.91
N ILE A 69 -2.09 1.42 0.23
CA ILE A 69 -2.47 0.00 0.30
C ILE A 69 -3.97 -0.08 0.00
N VAL A 70 -4.40 -1.05 -0.79
CA VAL A 70 -5.83 -1.26 -1.09
C VAL A 70 -6.08 -2.74 -1.28
N GLU A 71 -7.24 -3.21 -0.83
CA GLU A 71 -7.71 -4.54 -1.16
C GLU A 71 -8.62 -4.41 -2.39
N MET A 72 -8.25 -5.05 -3.50
CA MET A 72 -9.05 -5.10 -4.72
C MET A 72 -9.35 -6.56 -5.04
N GLY A 73 -10.63 -6.91 -5.04
CA GLY A 73 -11.12 -8.18 -5.57
C GLY A 73 -11.66 -8.00 -6.98
N THR A 74 -11.38 -8.94 -7.88
CA THR A 74 -12.24 -9.15 -9.04
C THR A 74 -13.57 -9.64 -8.50
N GLY A 75 -14.60 -8.80 -8.53
CA GLY A 75 -15.96 -9.23 -8.30
C GLY A 75 -16.39 -10.13 -9.46
N GLU A 76 -15.86 -11.35 -9.52
CA GLU A 76 -16.47 -12.40 -10.31
C GLU A 76 -17.65 -12.90 -9.49
N SER A 77 -18.84 -12.46 -9.88
CA SER A 77 -20.08 -13.08 -9.45
C SER A 77 -20.05 -14.52 -9.93
N ASN A 78 -19.73 -15.46 -9.02
CA ASN A 78 -20.00 -16.85 -9.29
C ASN A 78 -21.53 -17.01 -9.45
N GLU A 79 -21.98 -17.84 -10.39
CA GLU A 79 -23.40 -18.03 -10.75
C GLU A 79 -24.28 -18.50 -9.56
N GLU A 80 -23.68 -18.78 -8.40
CA GLU A 80 -24.33 -19.22 -7.15
C GLU A 80 -24.53 -18.10 -6.11
N GLY A 81 -24.26 -16.83 -6.42
CA GLY A 81 -24.55 -15.70 -5.52
C GLY A 81 -23.70 -15.65 -4.25
N THR A 82 -22.68 -16.50 -4.14
CA THR A 82 -21.68 -16.49 -3.08
C THR A 82 -20.49 -15.65 -3.52
N VAL A 83 -20.36 -14.45 -2.97
CA VAL A 83 -19.23 -13.55 -3.23
C VAL A 83 -18.00 -14.14 -2.53
N SER A 84 -17.11 -14.80 -3.27
CA SER A 84 -15.79 -15.20 -2.78
C SER A 84 -14.98 -13.93 -2.47
N THR A 85 -14.92 -13.59 -1.19
CA THR A 85 -14.38 -12.31 -0.69
C THR A 85 -12.87 -12.36 -0.49
N ALA A 86 -12.13 -13.11 -1.31
CA ALA A 86 -10.67 -13.12 -1.24
C ALA A 86 -10.12 -11.99 -2.12
N GLY A 87 -10.07 -10.78 -1.59
CA GLY A 87 -9.44 -9.65 -2.27
C GLY A 87 -7.92 -9.80 -2.33
N CYS A 88 -7.31 -9.28 -3.39
CA CYS A 88 -5.85 -9.20 -3.50
C CYS A 88 -5.39 -7.84 -2.97
N PHE A 89 -4.38 -7.84 -2.10
CA PHE A 89 -3.80 -6.60 -1.57
C PHE A 89 -2.78 -6.04 -2.55
N TYR A 90 -2.90 -4.74 -2.82
CA TYR A 90 -1.96 -4.01 -3.65
C TYR A 90 -1.37 -2.85 -2.88
N LEU A 91 -0.04 -2.74 -2.93
CA LEU A 91 0.67 -1.51 -2.62
C LEU A 91 0.81 -0.68 -3.89
N ASN A 92 0.20 0.51 -3.89
CA ASN A 92 0.37 1.51 -4.93
C ASN A 92 1.40 2.53 -4.45
N ILE A 93 2.38 2.82 -5.29
CA ILE A 93 3.52 3.70 -4.99
C ILE A 93 3.57 4.79 -6.05
N GLY A 94 3.22 6.01 -5.64
CA GLY A 94 3.36 7.19 -6.47
C GLY A 94 4.75 7.79 -6.31
N LEU A 95 5.46 7.97 -7.42
CA LEU A 95 6.80 8.54 -7.43
C LEU A 95 6.79 10.02 -7.79
N THR A 96 7.83 10.74 -7.38
CA THR A 96 8.00 12.18 -7.65
C THR A 96 8.15 12.50 -9.14
N ASN A 97 8.64 11.56 -9.93
CA ASN A 97 8.78 11.69 -11.39
C ASN A 97 7.51 11.35 -12.18
N GLY A 98 6.37 11.15 -11.51
CA GLY A 98 5.09 10.89 -12.18
C GLY A 98 4.85 9.44 -12.60
N VAL A 99 5.70 8.52 -12.15
CA VAL A 99 5.51 7.08 -12.29
C VAL A 99 4.66 6.54 -11.13
N LEU A 100 3.72 5.65 -11.47
CA LEU A 100 2.99 4.81 -10.54
C LEU A 100 3.54 3.38 -10.62
N LEU A 101 3.89 2.81 -9.48
CA LEU A 101 4.12 1.38 -9.33
C LEU A 101 2.92 0.76 -8.61
N ARG A 102 2.52 -0.43 -9.04
CA ARG A 102 1.53 -1.25 -8.34
C ARG A 102 2.13 -2.63 -8.10
N THR A 103 2.22 -3.02 -6.85
CA THR A 103 2.89 -4.24 -6.40
C THR A 103 1.90 -5.07 -5.58
N VAL A 104 1.87 -6.37 -5.80
CA VAL A 104 1.07 -7.30 -4.98
C VAL A 104 1.72 -7.38 -3.59
N LEU A 105 0.91 -7.20 -2.55
CA LEU A 105 1.32 -7.33 -1.16
C LEU A 105 0.74 -8.63 -0.61
N ASP A 106 1.60 -9.54 -0.15
CA ASP A 106 1.14 -10.76 0.50
C ASP A 106 0.52 -10.43 1.88
N PRO A 107 -0.73 -10.83 2.15
CA PRO A 107 -1.42 -10.49 3.41
C PRO A 107 -0.87 -11.24 4.63
N VAL A 108 -0.03 -12.25 4.45
CA VAL A 108 0.55 -13.06 5.54
C VAL A 108 2.01 -12.69 5.78
N SER A 109 2.85 -12.74 4.75
CA SER A 109 4.29 -12.47 4.88
C SER A 109 4.63 -10.98 4.79
N GLY A 110 3.82 -10.18 4.10
CA GLY A 110 4.16 -8.80 3.76
C GLY A 110 5.17 -8.68 2.62
N ASP A 111 5.39 -9.75 1.86
CA ASP A 111 6.25 -9.74 0.68
C ASP A 111 5.63 -8.95 -0.46
N LEU A 112 6.51 -8.42 -1.31
CA LEU A 112 6.18 -7.59 -2.45
C LEU A 112 6.52 -8.32 -3.75
N ALA A 113 5.52 -8.54 -4.61
CA ALA A 113 5.67 -9.27 -5.87
C ALA A 113 4.93 -8.59 -7.04
N ASP A 114 5.21 -9.04 -8.27
CA ASP A 114 4.48 -8.65 -9.49
C ASP A 114 4.33 -7.12 -9.69
N THR A 115 5.43 -6.38 -9.50
CA THR A 115 5.43 -4.92 -9.67
C THR A 115 5.14 -4.54 -11.12
N ARG A 116 4.07 -3.78 -11.33
CA ARG A 116 3.70 -3.17 -12.61
C ARG A 116 3.95 -1.67 -12.57
N THR A 117 4.45 -1.13 -13.67
CA THR A 117 4.83 0.28 -13.79
C THR A 117 3.97 0.98 -14.82
N ARG A 118 3.52 2.20 -14.50
CA ARG A 118 2.81 3.07 -15.43
C ARG A 118 3.22 4.52 -15.25
N TYR A 119 3.55 5.21 -16.34
CA TYR A 119 3.77 6.66 -16.31
C TYR A 119 2.43 7.40 -16.41
N LEU A 120 2.14 8.30 -15.46
CA LEU A 120 0.87 9.03 -15.36
C LEU A 120 0.95 10.48 -15.81
N GLY A 121 2.14 11.09 -15.79
CA GLY A 121 2.32 12.49 -16.12
C GLY A 121 3.63 13.08 -15.62
N SER A 122 3.84 14.38 -15.86
CA SER A 122 5.08 15.08 -15.49
C SER A 122 5.12 15.59 -14.04
N ARG A 123 4.06 15.35 -13.25
CA ARG A 123 3.96 15.80 -11.85
C ARG A 123 4.05 14.61 -10.88
N PRO A 124 4.54 14.82 -9.65
CA PRO A 124 4.52 13.80 -8.60
C PRO A 124 3.13 13.14 -8.46
N VAL A 125 3.10 11.81 -8.31
CA VAL A 125 1.84 11.06 -8.20
C VAL A 125 1.35 11.08 -6.74
N LYS A 126 0.15 11.59 -6.53
CA LYS A 126 -0.58 11.52 -5.26
C LYS A 126 -1.69 10.47 -5.32
N LEU A 127 -1.73 9.60 -4.33
CA LEU A 127 -2.66 8.47 -4.26
C LEU A 127 -3.70 8.68 -3.17
N PHE A 128 -4.95 8.40 -3.50
CA PHE A 128 -6.07 8.46 -2.57
C PHE A 128 -6.89 7.18 -2.66
N ARG A 129 -7.16 6.55 -1.52
CA ARG A 129 -8.14 5.48 -1.43
C ARG A 129 -9.53 6.08 -1.57
N ILE A 130 -10.33 5.56 -2.49
CA ILE A 130 -11.72 5.94 -2.72
C ILE A 130 -12.61 4.70 -2.70
N LYS A 131 -13.92 4.89 -2.55
CA LYS A 131 -14.91 3.83 -2.78
C LYS A 131 -15.66 4.12 -4.07
N MET A 132 -15.74 3.14 -4.95
CA MET A 132 -16.48 3.23 -6.20
C MET A 132 -17.30 1.96 -6.38
N GLN A 133 -18.62 2.12 -6.59
CA GLN A 133 -19.56 1.00 -6.76
C GLN A 133 -19.49 -0.05 -5.63
N GLY A 134 -19.25 0.37 -4.40
CA GLY A 134 -19.17 -0.51 -3.23
C GLY A 134 -17.80 -1.15 -3.00
N SER A 135 -16.85 -1.00 -3.93
CA SER A 135 -15.49 -1.55 -3.82
C SER A 135 -14.45 -0.47 -3.56
N GLU A 136 -13.33 -0.85 -2.94
CA GLU A 136 -12.19 0.07 -2.81
C GLU A 136 -11.47 0.23 -4.16
N ALA A 137 -11.09 1.47 -4.45
CA ALA A 137 -10.32 1.83 -5.62
C ALA A 137 -9.24 2.86 -5.24
N VAL A 138 -8.30 3.09 -6.16
CA VAL A 138 -7.24 4.08 -5.98
C VAL A 138 -7.39 5.15 -7.04
N LEU A 139 -7.52 6.40 -6.60
CA LEU A 139 -7.47 7.58 -7.43
C LEU A 139 -6.01 8.07 -7.48
N ALA A 140 -5.43 8.15 -8.67
CA ALA A 140 -4.07 8.63 -8.86
C ALA A 140 -4.05 9.99 -9.54
N MET A 141 -3.49 11.00 -8.87
CA MET A 141 -3.41 12.37 -9.37
C MET A 141 -1.97 12.72 -9.75
N SER A 142 -1.75 13.10 -11.01
CA SER A 142 -0.49 13.65 -11.53
C SER A 142 -0.80 14.90 -12.38
N SER A 143 -0.33 14.98 -13.64
CA SER A 143 -0.74 16.02 -14.59
C SER A 143 -2.20 15.86 -15.05
N ARG A 144 -2.73 14.64 -14.94
CA ARG A 144 -4.14 14.28 -15.06
C ARG A 144 -4.53 13.36 -13.91
N THR A 145 -5.83 13.21 -13.70
CA THR A 145 -6.39 12.27 -12.74
C THR A 145 -6.67 10.94 -13.45
N TRP A 146 -6.29 9.84 -12.80
CA TRP A 146 -6.38 8.46 -13.29
C TRP A 146 -7.08 7.57 -12.27
#